data_AF-A0A5R9LP69-F1
#
_entry.id   AF-A0A5R9LP69-F1
#
_cell.length_a   1.000
_cell.length_b   1.000
_cell.length_c   1.000
_cell.angle_alpha   90.00
_cell.angle_beta   90.00
_cell.angle_gamma   90.00
#
_symmetry.space_group_name_H-M   'P 1'
#
loop_
_entity.id
_entity.type
_entity.pdbx_description
1 polymer ?
#
loop_
_entity_poly.entity_id
_entity_poly.type
_entity_poly.pdbx_seq_one_letter_code
_entity_poly.pdbx_strand_id
1 'polypeptide(L)' 'MEESLEQPREQPIASFIWCGVRVIVYSQTVKFAGTMLHRHFLPTNLRLKINEEVQQAAMNPGAHRHSGYPARNLLRK' A
#
# COMPACT_ATOMS: atom_id res chain seq x y z
N MET A 1 -8.45 1.63 27.31
CA MET A 1 -8.70 0.67 26.21
C MET A 1 -8.23 1.32 24.93
N GLU A 2 -7.00 1.06 24.52
CA GLU A 2 -6.52 1.07 23.13
C GLU A 2 -5.15 0.42 23.22
N GLU A 3 -5.16 -0.91 23.22
CA GLU A 3 -3.96 -1.74 23.15
C GLU A 3 -3.38 -1.57 21.74
N SER A 4 -2.64 -0.47 21.55
CA SER A 4 -1.83 -0.23 20.37
C SER A 4 -0.72 -1.27 20.39
N LEU A 5 -0.96 -2.38 19.68
CA LEU A 5 0.08 -3.33 19.28
C LEU A 5 1.16 -2.56 18.50
N GLU A 6 2.16 -2.07 19.21
CA GLU A 6 3.46 -1.78 18.64
C GLU A 6 4.11 -3.13 18.30
N GLN A 7 3.68 -3.70 17.18
CA GLN A 7 4.56 -4.59 16.44
C GLN A 7 5.80 -3.76 16.07
N PRO A 8 7.02 -4.32 16.13
CA PRO A 8 8.24 -3.58 15.79
C PRO A 8 7.99 -2.83 14.49
N ARG A 9 8.20 -1.51 14.46
CA ARG A 9 7.85 -0.60 13.35
C ARG A 9 8.53 -1.03 12.04
N GLU A 10 8.05 -2.09 11.41
CA GLU A 10 8.46 -2.49 10.08
C GLU A 10 7.93 -1.38 9.17
N GLN A 11 8.84 -0.60 8.60
CA GLN A 11 8.44 0.52 7.76
C GLN A 11 7.76 -0.06 6.52
N PRO A 12 6.52 0.37 6.23
CA PRO A 12 5.82 -0.09 5.05
C PRO A 12 6.61 0.34 3.82
N ILE A 13 6.90 -0.61 2.93
CA ILE A 13 7.64 -0.39 1.68
C ILE A 13 6.79 0.43 0.71
N ALA A 14 5.51 0.07 0.62
CA ALA A 14 4.54 0.74 -0.24
C ALA A 14 3.14 0.66 0.37
N SER A 15 2.29 1.61 0.03
CA SER A 15 0.84 1.52 0.29
C SER A 15 0.06 2.08 -0.88
N PHE A 16 -1.01 1.39 -1.28
CA PHE A 16 -1.86 1.79 -2.41
C PHE A 16 -3.30 1.32 -2.21
N ILE A 17 -4.22 1.78 -3.06
CA ILE A 17 -5.61 1.34 -3.05
C ILE A 17 -5.82 0.27 -4.12
N TRP A 18 -6.39 -0.87 -3.74
CA TRP A 18 -6.76 -1.97 -4.64
C TRP A 18 -8.22 -2.34 -4.43
N CYS A 19 -9.03 -2.33 -5.48
CA CYS A 19 -10.48 -2.62 -5.40
C CYS A 19 -11.21 -1.85 -4.28
N GLY A 20 -10.80 -0.59 -4.02
CA GLY A 20 -11.37 0.25 -2.96
C GLY A 20 -10.83 -0.01 -1.54
N VAL A 21 -9.91 -0.96 -1.38
CA VAL A 21 -9.31 -1.32 -0.09
C VAL A 21 -7.87 -0.79 -0.02
N ARG A 22 -7.48 -0.24 1.14
CA ARG A 22 -6.08 0.12 1.40
C ARG A 22 -5.24 -1.15 1.60
N VAL A 23 -4.18 -1.25 0.79
CA VAL A 23 -3.16 -2.30 0.87
C VAL A 23 -1.87 -1.67 1.38
N ILE A 24 -1.28 -2.27 2.40
CA ILE A 24 0.02 -1.85 2.95
C ILE A 24 0.98 -3.01 2.80
N VAL A 25 2.12 -2.77 2.18
CA VAL A 25 3.10 -3.78 1.80
C VAL A 25 4.29 -3.66 2.72
N TYR A 26 4.64 -4.77 3.37
CA TYR A 26 5.86 -4.94 4.15
C TYR A 26 6.83 -5.85 3.38
N SER A 27 7.99 -6.15 3.97
CA SER A 27 9.00 -7.00 3.34
C SER A 27 8.43 -8.39 3.02
N GLN A 28 7.83 -9.03 4.02
CA GLN A 28 7.36 -10.43 3.91
C GLN A 28 5.83 -10.55 3.86
N THR A 29 5.13 -9.54 4.36
CA THR A 29 3.68 -9.57 4.58
C THR A 29 3.00 -8.38 3.92
N VAL A 30 1.68 -8.46 3.82
CA VAL A 30 0.82 -7.43 3.25
C VAL A 30 -0.40 -7.32 4.14
N LYS A 31 -0.72 -6.09 4.56
CA LYS A 31 -1.97 -5.79 5.27
C LYS A 31 -3.03 -5.40 4.23
N PHE A 32 -4.03 -6.26 4.09
CA PHE A 32 -5.15 -6.12 3.17
C PHE A 32 -6.46 -6.15 3.96
N ALA A 33 -7.29 -5.11 3.84
CA ALA A 33 -8.56 -5.01 4.59
C ALA A 33 -8.41 -5.24 6.11
N GLY A 34 -7.29 -4.79 6.70
CA GLY A 34 -6.99 -5.01 8.12
C GLY A 34 -6.39 -6.38 8.45
N THR A 35 -6.36 -7.32 7.51
CA THR A 35 -5.77 -8.66 7.66
C THR A 35 -4.32 -8.67 7.19
N MET A 36 -3.39 -9.23 7.97
CA MET A 36 -2.03 -9.50 7.51
C MET A 36 -1.96 -10.87 6.83
N LEU A 37 -1.40 -10.89 5.62
CA LEU A 37 -1.21 -12.09 4.83
C LEU A 37 0.22 -12.13 4.29
N HIS A 38 0.83 -13.31 4.20
CA HIS A 38 2.08 -13.45 3.47
C HIS A 38 1.85 -13.29 1.97
N ARG A 39 2.85 -12.72 1.29
CA ARG A 39 2.77 -12.44 -0.16
C ARG A 39 2.42 -13.66 -1.00
N HIS A 40 2.82 -14.86 -0.60
CA HIS A 40 2.56 -16.10 -1.33
C HIS A 40 1.10 -16.57 -1.25
N PHE A 41 0.34 -16.16 -0.24
CA PHE A 41 -1.10 -16.44 -0.16
C PHE A 41 -1.94 -15.52 -1.04
N LEU A 42 -1.35 -14.45 -1.57
CA LEU A 42 -2.07 -13.51 -2.42
C LEU A 42 -2.24 -14.07 -3.84
N PRO A 43 -3.38 -13.81 -4.48
CA PRO A 43 -3.58 -14.19 -5.87
C PRO A 43 -2.52 -13.56 -6.78
N THR A 44 -2.20 -14.23 -7.89
CA THR A 44 -1.11 -13.83 -8.80
C THR A 44 -1.24 -12.38 -9.27
N ASN A 45 -2.45 -11.93 -9.61
CA ASN A 45 -2.70 -10.56 -10.07
C ASN A 45 -2.33 -9.51 -9.01
N LEU A 46 -2.67 -9.78 -7.74
CA LEU A 46 -2.34 -8.88 -6.64
C LEU A 46 -0.84 -8.90 -6.34
N ARG A 47 -0.19 -10.08 -6.44
CA ARG A 47 1.28 -10.18 -6.30
C ARG A 47 2.01 -9.37 -7.36
N LEU A 48 1.57 -9.43 -8.63
CA LEU A 48 2.14 -8.64 -9.71
C LEU A 48 2.00 -7.14 -9.43
N LYS A 49 0.80 -6.70 -9.06
CA LYS A 49 0.55 -5.29 -8.73
C LYS A 49 1.42 -4.81 -7.58
N ILE A 50 1.54 -5.61 -6.52
CA ILE A 50 2.39 -5.28 -5.38
C ILE A 50 3.87 -5.16 -5.80
N ASN A 51 4.36 -6.03 -6.68
CA ASN A 51 5.73 -5.93 -7.18
C ASN A 51 5.97 -4.65 -7.99
N GLU A 52 5.02 -4.24 -8.83
CA GLU A 52 5.09 -2.97 -9.56
C GLU A 52 5.18 -1.78 -8.61
N GLU A 53 4.29 -1.72 -7.60
CA GLU A 53 4.27 -0.63 -6.62
C GLU A 53 5.54 -0.60 -5.76
N VAL A 54 6.09 -1.78 -5.41
CA VAL A 54 7.37 -1.87 -4.70
C VAL A 54 8.53 -1.39 -5.56
N GLN A 55 8.58 -1.79 -6.84
CA GLN A 55 9.60 -1.31 -7.77
C GLN A 55 9.48 0.20 -7.98
N GLN A 56 8.27 0.72 -8.12
CA GLN A 56 8.02 2.14 -8.32
C GLN A 56 8.41 2.96 -7.07
N ALA A 57 8.13 2.45 -5.87
CA ALA A 57 8.58 3.06 -4.61
C ALA A 57 10.12 3.06 -4.49
N ALA A 58 10.79 1.99 -4.94
CA ALA A 58 12.25 1.92 -4.95
C ALA A 58 12.88 2.88 -5.97
N MET A 59 12.24 3.05 -7.13
CA MET A 59 12.74 3.87 -8.24
C MET A 59 12.48 5.36 -8.05
N ASN A 60 11.45 5.71 -7.26
CA ASN A 60 11.14 7.09 -6.92
C ASN A 60 10.64 7.20 -5.46
N PRO A 61 11.56 7.36 -4.48
CA PRO A 61 11.18 7.48 -3.07
C PRO A 61 10.35 8.74 -2.75
N GLY A 62 10.20 9.68 -3.70
CA GLY A 62 9.35 10.87 -3.58
C GLY A 62 7.97 10.76 -4.22
N ALA A 63 7.72 9.73 -5.05
CA ALA A 63 6.45 9.56 -5.77
C ALA A 63 5.33 8.97 -4.90
N HIS A 64 5.66 8.49 -3.68
CA HIS A 64 4.69 8.00 -2.70
C HIS A 64 3.90 9.13 -2.01
N ARG A 65 3.56 10.18 -2.75
CA ARG A 65 2.52 11.12 -2.38
C ARG A 65 1.58 11.22 -3.58
N HIS A 66 0.34 10.77 -3.37
CA HIS A 66 -0.79 10.90 -4.27
C HIS A 66 -0.95 9.82 -5.36
N SER A 67 -1.39 8.63 -4.93
CA SER A 67 -2.36 7.87 -5.72
C SER A 67 -3.58 7.58 -4.85
N GLY A 68 -4.31 8.66 -4.59
CA GLY A 68 -5.63 8.67 -3.98
C GLY A 68 -6.35 9.84 -4.61
N TYR A 69 -7.05 9.58 -5.72
CA TYR A 69 -7.77 10.53 -6.57
C TYR A 69 -6.89 11.42 -7.48
N PRO A 70 -7.25 11.60 -8.77
CA PRO A 70 -6.76 12.75 -9.52
C PRO A 70 -7.32 13.99 -8.84
N ALA A 71 -6.46 15.01 -8.65
CA ALA A 71 -6.88 16.32 -8.19
C ALA A 71 -8.05 16.79 -9.06
N ARG A 72 -9.25 16.79 -8.47
CA ARG A 72 -10.44 17.41 -9.05
C ARG A 72 -10.13 18.90 -9.00
N ASN A 73 -9.47 19.41 -10.05
CA ASN A 73 -9.21 20.83 -10.19
C ASN A 73 -10.57 21.52 -10.21
N LEU A 74 -10.90 22.09 -9.05
CA LEU A 74 -11.87 23.14 -8.85
C LEU A 74 -11.45 24.31 -9.74
N LEU A 75 -11.79 24.23 -11.02
CA LEU A 75 -11.90 25.40 -11.88
C LEU A 75 -13.14 26.17 -11.41
N ARG A 76 -12.88 27.02 -10.42
CA ARG A 76 -13.57 28.30 -10.28
C ARG A 76 -13.50 28.99 -11.65
N LYS A 77 -14.65 29.19 -12.29
CA LYS A 77 -15.13 30.46 -12.86
C LYS A 77 -16.52 30.27 -13.44
#